data_AF-A0A0K3ASG0-F1
#
_entry.id   AF-A0A0K3ASG0-F1
#
_cell.length_a   1.000
_cell.length_b   1.000
_cell.length_c   1.000
_cell.angle_alpha   90.00
_cell.angle_beta   90.00
_cell.angle_gamma   90.00
#
_symmetry.space_group_name_H-M   'P 1'
#
loop_
_entity.id
_entity.type
_entity.pdbx_description
1 polymer ?
#
loop_
_entity_poly.entity_id
_entity_poly.type
_entity_poly.pdbx_seq_one_letter_code
_entity_poly.pdbx_strand_id
1 'polypeptide(L)'
;MSLPSLPSMLQLRGAQLDQIESGQLDESLADQARDIGERIRKIEGFENDWKMIVILATIQDGKASETGQTAVEVLSAIEELLKLVPEKTFVVVLRSSGSGIWRDASHQSLACKSQLAQWKVHNKFNYNSVWNQVETIVEKNYRKPQFHVEVLPLLKDPALTNLPDGVDLSALGYDCAHFSERGLSLLHLAIWNSLFTRNKARESQFRPTASQVFCPDPSCPFFRTPSNSDMCIWTGTMPDDEFYWVDYLIFIGIWVLLMVLFVIIFYCICVTRRVASEKTPTKAFGASFSSIKFIDEDVV
;
A
#
# COMPACT_ATOMS: atom_id res chain seq x y z
N MET A 1 -19.66 -8.48 14.49
CA MET A 1 -18.25 -8.35 14.06
C MET A 1 -17.94 -6.87 13.99
N SER A 2 -16.83 -6.42 14.58
CA SER A 2 -16.35 -5.03 14.45
C SER A 2 -15.75 -4.82 13.06
N LEU A 3 -15.97 -3.65 12.48
CA LEU A 3 -15.34 -3.28 11.21
C LEU A 3 -13.82 -3.04 11.39
N PRO A 4 -12.98 -3.34 10.38
CA PRO A 4 -11.55 -3.10 10.48
C PRO A 4 -11.25 -1.61 10.62
N SER A 5 -10.28 -1.30 11.48
CA SER A 5 -9.79 0.04 11.77
C SER A 5 -8.27 0.06 11.88
N LEU A 6 -7.65 1.22 11.67
CA LEU A 6 -6.20 1.36 11.77
C LEU A 6 -5.66 0.91 13.15
N PRO A 7 -6.27 1.30 14.28
CA PRO A 7 -5.91 0.77 15.60
C PRO A 7 -6.02 -0.75 15.69
N SER A 8 -7.12 -1.35 15.21
CA SER A 8 -7.28 -2.81 15.28
C SER A 8 -6.21 -3.56 14.46
N MET A 9 -5.79 -3.01 13.31
CA MET A 9 -4.74 -3.61 12.48
C MET A 9 -3.36 -3.52 13.15
N LEU A 10 -3.08 -2.43 13.87
CA LEU A 10 -1.86 -2.29 14.68
C LEU A 10 -1.85 -3.26 15.87
N GLN A 11 -2.97 -3.40 16.59
CA GLN A 11 -3.10 -4.34 17.71
C GLN A 11 -2.89 -5.80 17.29
N LEU A 12 -3.41 -6.19 16.11
CA LEU A 12 -3.18 -7.53 15.54
C LEU A 12 -1.69 -7.82 15.29
N ARG A 13 -0.84 -6.79 15.21
CA ARG A 13 0.62 -6.91 15.08
C ARG A 13 1.36 -6.77 16.41
N GLY A 14 0.65 -6.81 17.54
CA GLY A 14 1.22 -6.74 18.87
C GLY A 14 1.53 -5.33 19.37
N ALA A 15 1.05 -4.27 18.68
CA ALA A 15 1.22 -2.91 19.16
C ALA A 15 0.39 -2.67 20.42
N GLN A 16 1.02 -2.19 21.48
CA GLN A 16 0.32 -1.60 22.62
C GLN A 16 -0.15 -0.20 22.19
N LEU A 17 -1.46 0.04 22.27
CA LEU A 17 -2.06 1.30 21.86
C LEU A 17 -2.58 2.05 23.08
N ASP A 18 -2.00 3.20 23.34
CA ASP A 18 -2.57 4.21 24.22
C ASP A 18 -3.36 5.21 23.38
N GLN A 19 -4.66 5.27 23.61
CA GLN A 19 -5.53 6.24 22.94
C GLN A 19 -5.42 7.58 23.66
N ILE A 20 -4.92 8.60 22.96
CA ILE A 20 -4.86 9.98 23.44
C ILE A 20 -5.86 10.80 22.63
N GLU A 21 -6.90 11.31 23.29
CA GLU A 21 -7.92 12.16 22.68
C GLU A 21 -7.72 13.62 23.12
N SER A 22 -7.78 14.53 22.15
CA SER A 22 -8.00 15.97 22.33
C SER A 22 -9.35 16.31 21.73
N GLY A 23 -10.12 17.21 22.34
CA GLY A 23 -11.51 17.39 21.91
C GLY A 23 -12.28 18.48 22.63
N GLN A 24 -11.70 19.66 22.79
CA GLN A 24 -12.56 20.82 23.07
C GLN A 24 -13.15 21.36 21.77
N LEU A 25 -14.43 21.74 21.83
CA LEU A 25 -15.07 22.46 20.73
C LEU A 25 -14.26 23.72 20.39
N ASP A 26 -14.10 23.99 19.09
CA ASP A 26 -13.42 25.16 18.54
C ASP A 26 -11.89 25.22 18.68
N GLU A 27 -11.22 24.12 19.09
CA GLU A 27 -9.76 24.05 19.09
C GLU A 27 -9.16 23.93 17.68
N SER A 28 -8.11 24.71 17.41
CA SER A 28 -7.32 24.55 16.18
C SER A 28 -6.55 23.23 16.18
N LEU A 29 -6.16 22.73 14.99
CA LEU A 29 -5.32 21.53 14.91
C LEU A 29 -3.98 21.69 15.64
N ALA A 30 -3.45 22.92 15.67
CA ALA A 30 -2.23 23.23 16.43
C ALA A 30 -2.43 23.09 17.94
N ASP A 31 -3.58 23.52 18.47
CA ASP A 31 -3.90 23.37 19.88
C ASP A 31 -4.13 21.89 20.25
N GLN A 32 -4.82 21.13 19.39
CA GLN A 32 -4.98 19.68 19.57
C GLN A 32 -3.62 18.95 19.56
N ALA A 33 -2.74 19.32 18.62
CA ALA A 33 -1.37 18.79 18.56
C ALA A 33 -0.57 19.13 19.83
N ARG A 34 -0.76 20.33 20.38
CA ARG A 34 -0.13 20.72 21.65
C ARG A 34 -0.65 19.89 22.82
N ASP A 35 -1.95 19.69 22.95
CA ASP A 35 -2.53 18.85 24.02
C ASP A 35 -2.04 17.40 23.92
N ILE A 36 -2.04 16.83 22.71
CA ILE A 36 -1.51 15.48 22.46
C ILE A 36 -0.03 15.41 22.83
N GLY A 37 0.79 16.37 22.39
CA GLY A 37 2.22 16.41 22.71
C GLY A 37 2.49 16.52 24.22
N GLU A 38 1.77 17.39 24.93
CA GLU A 38 1.86 17.52 26.38
C GLU A 38 1.42 16.26 27.13
N ARG A 39 0.43 15.53 26.62
CA ARG A 39 0.02 14.24 27.20
C ARG A 39 1.06 13.15 26.97
N ILE A 40 1.65 13.07 25.78
CA ILE A 40 2.74 12.13 25.48
C ILE A 40 3.93 12.38 26.41
N ARG A 41 4.29 13.64 26.66
CA ARG A 41 5.39 14.02 27.56
C ARG A 41 5.18 13.61 29.02
N LYS A 42 3.95 13.31 29.43
CA LYS A 42 3.64 12.79 30.78
C LYS A 42 3.90 11.29 30.91
N ILE A 43 4.09 10.58 29.80
CA ILE A 43 4.42 9.16 29.79
C ILE A 43 5.90 9.01 30.12
N GLU A 44 6.22 8.20 31.14
CA GLU A 44 7.59 7.96 31.55
C GLU A 44 8.40 7.29 30.43
N GLY A 45 9.56 7.84 30.10
CA GLY A 45 10.44 7.31 29.07
C GLY A 45 9.91 7.47 27.64
N PHE A 46 8.98 8.39 27.40
CA PHE A 46 8.38 8.57 26.07
C PHE A 46 9.42 8.79 24.98
N GLU A 47 10.59 9.37 25.25
CA GLU A 47 11.64 9.57 24.24
C GLU A 47 12.21 8.23 23.69
N ASN A 48 12.00 7.13 24.41
CA ASN A 48 12.52 5.82 24.06
C ASN A 48 11.58 4.98 23.20
N ASP A 49 10.30 5.35 23.09
CA ASP A 49 9.30 4.56 22.38
C ASP A 49 8.82 5.26 21.12
N TRP A 50 8.66 4.50 20.03
CA TRP A 50 8.11 5.04 18.78
C TRP A 50 6.65 5.44 18.94
N LYS A 51 6.32 6.68 18.55
CA LYS A 51 4.94 7.17 18.45
C LYS A 51 4.51 7.22 16.99
N MET A 52 3.28 6.75 16.74
CA MET A 52 2.59 6.99 15.49
C MET A 52 1.46 7.99 15.75
N ILE A 53 1.52 9.17 15.13
CA ILE A 53 0.49 10.21 15.24
C ILE A 53 -0.18 10.35 13.88
N VAL A 54 -1.50 10.18 13.81
CA VAL A 54 -2.22 10.24 12.54
C VAL A 54 -3.10 11.48 12.49
N ILE A 55 -2.84 12.36 11.52
CA ILE A 55 -3.60 13.59 11.29
C ILE A 55 -4.57 13.37 10.11
N LEU A 56 -5.85 13.23 10.43
CA LEU A 56 -6.95 13.04 9.47
C LEU A 56 -7.79 14.32 9.33
N ALA A 57 -7.11 15.42 9.01
CA ALA A 57 -7.75 16.73 8.91
C ALA A 57 -8.71 16.82 7.71
N THR A 58 -9.83 17.49 7.92
CA THR A 58 -10.88 17.79 6.95
C THR A 58 -10.85 19.27 6.55
N ILE A 59 -11.65 19.64 5.54
CA ILE A 59 -11.80 21.05 5.14
C ILE A 59 -12.40 21.94 6.23
N GLN A 60 -13.00 21.36 7.28
CA GLN A 60 -13.63 22.08 8.38
C GLN A 60 -12.61 22.48 9.46
N ASP A 61 -11.47 21.79 9.51
CA ASP A 61 -10.39 22.10 10.45
C ASP A 61 -9.62 23.37 10.05
N GLY A 62 -9.80 23.82 8.80
CA GLY A 62 -9.35 25.13 8.34
C GLY A 62 -10.45 26.18 8.39
N LYS A 63 -10.05 27.44 8.37
CA LYS A 63 -10.93 28.59 8.11
C LYS A 63 -11.20 28.68 6.61
N ALA A 64 -12.42 29.09 6.27
CA ALA A 64 -12.82 29.39 4.89
C ALA A 64 -12.19 30.70 4.37
N SER A 65 -10.86 30.78 4.35
CA SER A 65 -10.06 31.92 3.91
C SER A 65 -8.78 31.48 3.20
N GLU A 66 -8.13 32.40 2.49
CA GLU A 66 -6.88 32.09 1.77
C GLU A 66 -5.72 31.72 2.70
N THR A 67 -5.67 32.28 3.90
CA THR A 67 -4.57 32.09 4.85
C THR A 67 -4.84 30.99 5.88
N GLY A 68 -6.11 30.62 6.11
CA GLY A 68 -6.49 29.65 7.14
C GLY A 68 -6.86 28.27 6.57
N GLN A 69 -6.35 27.89 5.41
CA GLN A 69 -6.70 26.60 4.79
C GLN A 69 -6.24 25.42 5.66
N THR A 70 -6.94 24.28 5.58
CA THR A 70 -6.61 23.05 6.32
C THR A 70 -5.14 22.65 6.18
N ALA A 71 -4.55 22.77 4.99
CA ALA A 71 -3.14 22.44 4.78
C ALA A 71 -2.19 23.27 5.67
N VAL A 72 -2.54 24.54 5.91
CA VAL A 72 -1.78 25.46 6.78
C VAL A 72 -1.93 25.03 8.24
N GLU A 73 -3.15 24.73 8.68
CA GLU A 73 -3.42 24.25 10.04
C GLU A 73 -2.70 22.92 10.33
N VAL A 74 -2.65 22.01 9.35
CA VAL A 74 -1.88 20.76 9.43
C VAL A 74 -0.38 21.03 9.59
N LEU A 75 0.17 22.01 8.85
CA LEU A 75 1.58 22.39 8.99
C LEU A 75 1.85 22.95 10.40
N SER A 76 0.98 23.79 10.93
CA SER A 76 1.09 24.31 12.30
C SER A 76 1.01 23.19 13.34
N ALA A 77 0.15 22.19 13.15
CA ALA A 77 0.09 21.02 14.02
C ALA A 77 1.40 20.21 14.00
N ILE A 78 1.98 19.98 12.82
CA ILE A 78 3.28 19.30 12.68
C ILE A 78 4.39 20.08 13.40
N GLU A 79 4.40 21.41 13.29
CA GLU A 79 5.36 22.27 13.99
C GLU A 79 5.25 22.16 15.52
N GLU A 80 4.04 22.12 16.06
CA GLU A 80 3.82 21.94 17.50
C GLU A 80 4.27 20.55 17.96
N LEU A 81 3.95 19.50 17.20
CA LEU A 81 4.42 18.14 17.51
C LEU A 81 5.94 18.05 17.51
N LEU A 82 6.63 18.66 16.54
CA LEU A 82 8.09 18.67 16.50
C LEU A 82 8.69 19.36 17.73
N LYS A 83 8.07 20.43 18.22
CA LYS A 83 8.55 21.15 19.42
C LYS A 83 8.42 20.31 20.69
N LEU A 84 7.36 19.50 20.81
CA LEU A 84 7.01 18.79 22.04
C LEU A 84 7.53 17.35 22.07
N VAL A 85 7.50 16.65 20.95
CA VAL A 85 7.86 15.23 20.82
C VAL A 85 8.78 14.99 19.61
N PRO A 86 10.02 15.53 19.62
CA PRO A 86 10.93 15.46 18.47
C PRO A 86 11.57 14.08 18.24
N GLU A 87 11.60 13.21 19.24
CA GLU A 87 12.29 11.93 19.18
C GLU A 87 11.30 10.79 18.88
N LYS A 88 11.78 9.80 18.10
CA LYS A 88 11.03 8.58 17.70
C LYS A 88 9.56 8.83 17.35
N THR A 89 9.29 9.85 16.54
CA THR A 89 7.92 10.23 16.18
C THR A 89 7.70 10.09 14.68
N PHE A 90 6.69 9.30 14.31
CA PHE A 90 6.22 9.10 12.95
C PHE A 90 4.82 9.69 12.80
N VAL A 91 4.71 10.81 12.08
CA VAL A 91 3.44 11.47 11.82
C VAL A 91 2.94 11.06 10.44
N VAL A 92 1.71 10.57 10.37
CA VAL A 92 1.03 10.25 9.12
C VAL A 92 -0.08 11.25 8.88
N VAL A 93 0.00 11.99 7.79
CA VAL A 93 -0.98 12.99 7.39
C VAL A 93 -1.76 12.46 6.20
N LEU A 94 -3.09 12.52 6.27
CA LEU A 94 -3.92 12.27 5.11
C LEU A 94 -4.19 13.59 4.36
N ARG A 95 -3.73 13.70 3.12
CA ARG A 95 -4.04 14.85 2.27
C ARG A 95 -5.54 14.89 1.99
N SER A 96 -6.23 15.98 2.33
CA SER A 96 -7.69 16.17 2.16
C SER A 96 -8.05 17.27 1.16
N SER A 97 -7.28 17.39 0.07
CA SER A 97 -7.47 18.44 -0.94
C SER A 97 -8.61 18.19 -1.93
N GLY A 98 -9.03 16.94 -2.10
CA GLY A 98 -10.00 16.53 -3.10
C GLY A 98 -11.42 16.49 -2.56
N SER A 99 -12.40 16.94 -3.37
CA SER A 99 -13.81 17.02 -2.98
C SER A 99 -14.73 16.05 -3.73
N GLY A 100 -14.18 15.12 -4.52
CA GLY A 100 -14.95 14.33 -5.47
C GLY A 100 -16.01 13.43 -4.81
N ILE A 101 -15.73 12.81 -3.66
CA ILE A 101 -16.74 12.04 -2.89
C ILE A 101 -18.00 12.86 -2.61
N TRP A 102 -17.84 14.08 -2.08
CA TRP A 102 -18.97 14.96 -1.73
C TRP A 102 -19.63 15.58 -2.96
N ARG A 103 -18.85 15.80 -4.04
CA ARG A 103 -19.38 16.22 -5.33
C ARG A 103 -20.30 15.14 -5.90
N ASP A 104 -19.83 13.89 -5.97
CA ASP A 104 -20.61 12.76 -6.47
C ASP A 104 -21.90 12.57 -5.66
N ALA A 105 -21.80 12.64 -4.32
CA ALA A 105 -22.97 12.59 -3.44
C ALA A 105 -23.99 13.70 -3.72
N SER A 106 -23.50 14.93 -3.94
CA SER A 106 -24.35 16.09 -4.27
C SER A 106 -25.02 15.98 -5.64
N HIS A 107 -24.38 15.30 -6.60
CA HIS A 107 -24.97 15.05 -7.92
C HIS A 107 -26.02 13.94 -7.87
N GLN A 108 -25.80 12.91 -7.06
CA GLN A 108 -26.71 11.77 -6.94
C GLN A 108 -27.97 12.07 -6.10
N SER A 109 -27.85 12.90 -5.06
CA SER A 109 -28.92 13.12 -4.09
C SER A 109 -29.18 14.60 -3.81
N LEU A 110 -30.44 15.02 -3.99
CA LEU A 110 -30.88 16.39 -3.65
C LEU A 110 -30.74 16.67 -2.14
N ALA A 111 -30.95 15.65 -1.30
CA ALA A 111 -30.75 15.77 0.14
C ALA A 111 -29.27 16.06 0.46
N CYS A 112 -28.35 15.29 -0.11
CA CYS A 112 -26.91 15.55 0.07
C CYS A 112 -26.50 16.92 -0.48
N LYS A 113 -27.02 17.32 -1.64
CA LYS A 113 -26.78 18.66 -2.19
C LYS A 113 -27.20 19.77 -1.23
N SER A 114 -28.32 19.61 -0.53
CA SER A 114 -28.79 20.56 0.49
C SER A 114 -27.89 20.56 1.71
N GLN A 115 -27.56 19.39 2.26
CA GLN A 115 -26.72 19.25 3.46
C GLN A 115 -25.31 19.79 3.26
N LEU A 116 -24.74 19.57 2.07
CA LEU A 116 -23.37 19.95 1.72
C LEU A 116 -23.22 21.42 1.30
N ALA A 117 -24.32 22.14 1.08
CA ALA A 117 -24.30 23.53 0.62
C ALA A 117 -23.51 24.46 1.58
N GLN A 118 -23.58 24.21 2.89
CA GLN A 118 -22.87 24.99 3.91
C GLN A 118 -21.34 24.88 3.78
N TRP A 119 -20.82 23.77 3.26
CA TRP A 119 -19.38 23.51 3.12
C TRP A 119 -18.79 24.00 1.79
N LYS A 120 -19.59 24.62 0.93
CA LYS A 120 -19.16 25.11 -0.39
C LYS A 120 -18.05 26.16 -0.27
N VAL A 121 -18.10 26.99 0.77
CA VAL A 121 -17.08 28.05 0.98
C VAL A 121 -15.74 27.43 1.38
N HIS A 122 -15.72 26.48 2.32
CA HIS A 122 -14.51 25.75 2.69
C HIS A 122 -13.87 25.05 1.49
N ASN A 123 -14.68 24.37 0.66
CA ASN A 123 -14.21 23.76 -0.58
C ASN A 123 -13.61 24.76 -1.58
N LYS A 124 -14.15 25.99 -1.65
CA LYS A 124 -13.61 27.05 -2.52
C LYS A 124 -12.18 27.44 -2.12
N PHE A 125 -11.88 27.43 -0.83
CA PHE A 125 -10.58 27.83 -0.31
C PHE A 125 -9.60 26.66 -0.12
N ASN A 126 -10.00 25.40 -0.28
CA ASN A 126 -9.12 24.25 -0.14
C ASN A 126 -8.29 23.97 -1.42
N TYR A 127 -7.25 24.76 -1.66
CA TYR A 127 -6.51 24.70 -2.92
C TYR A 127 -5.47 23.57 -2.96
N ASN A 128 -5.45 22.83 -4.07
CA ASN A 128 -4.41 21.83 -4.34
C ASN A 128 -3.00 22.42 -4.35
N SER A 129 -2.83 23.67 -4.78
CA SER A 129 -1.53 24.36 -4.83
C SER A 129 -0.95 24.62 -3.44
N VAL A 130 -1.80 24.85 -2.42
CA VAL A 130 -1.33 25.04 -1.04
C VAL A 130 -0.94 23.71 -0.43
N TRP A 131 -1.73 22.66 -0.64
CA TRP A 131 -1.32 21.29 -0.26
C TRP A 131 0.01 20.87 -0.89
N ASN A 132 0.24 21.17 -2.17
CA ASN A 132 1.52 20.87 -2.83
C ASN A 132 2.71 21.64 -2.20
N GLN A 133 2.49 22.88 -1.78
CA GLN A 133 3.51 23.68 -1.07
C GLN A 133 3.80 23.09 0.32
N VAL A 134 2.76 22.75 1.08
CA VAL A 134 2.90 22.12 2.40
C VAL A 134 3.61 20.78 2.29
N GLU A 135 3.24 19.94 1.32
CA GLU A 135 3.98 18.70 1.03
C GLU A 135 5.45 19.00 0.78
N THR A 136 5.78 19.93 -0.12
CA THR A 136 7.18 20.33 -0.39
C THR A 136 7.92 20.79 0.87
N ILE A 137 7.25 21.53 1.77
CA ILE A 137 7.82 21.94 3.07
C ILE A 137 8.06 20.72 3.96
N VAL A 138 7.09 19.80 4.04
CA VAL A 138 7.18 18.52 4.76
C VAL A 138 8.35 17.69 4.27
N GLU A 139 8.48 17.51 2.96
CA GLU A 139 9.54 16.70 2.35
C GLU A 139 10.93 17.22 2.71
N LYS A 140 11.10 18.55 2.73
CA LYS A 140 12.40 19.19 2.96
C LYS A 140 12.77 19.32 4.44
N ASN A 141 11.80 19.51 5.33
CA ASN A 141 12.07 19.92 6.72
C ASN A 141 11.70 18.86 7.76
N TYR A 142 10.79 17.93 7.44
CA TYR A 142 10.15 17.05 8.42
C TYR A 142 10.29 15.55 8.13
N ARG A 143 11.15 15.16 7.18
CA ARG A 143 11.51 13.75 6.93
C ARG A 143 12.87 13.40 7.52
N LYS A 144 13.01 13.50 8.85
CA LYS A 144 14.25 13.21 9.59
C LYS A 144 14.21 11.80 10.22
N PRO A 145 15.34 11.23 10.66
CA PRO A 145 15.36 9.89 11.26
C PRO A 145 14.60 9.76 12.58
N GLN A 146 14.57 10.81 13.41
CA GLN A 146 13.90 10.81 14.72
C GLN A 146 12.50 11.43 14.69
N PHE A 147 12.25 12.32 13.72
CA PHE A 147 10.94 12.91 13.48
C PHE A 147 10.64 12.83 11.99
N HIS A 148 9.70 11.97 11.62
CA HIS A 148 9.36 11.72 10.23
C HIS A 148 7.89 11.98 9.98
N VAL A 149 7.60 12.81 9.00
CA VAL A 149 6.24 13.12 8.55
C VAL A 149 6.03 12.56 7.14
N GLU A 150 4.99 11.74 7.01
CA GLU A 150 4.55 11.16 5.76
C GLU A 150 3.17 11.70 5.36
N VAL A 151 3.03 12.19 4.12
CA VAL A 151 1.74 12.68 3.60
C VAL A 151 1.21 11.67 2.59
N LEU A 152 0.08 11.04 2.92
CA LEU A 152 -0.59 10.07 2.06
C LEU A 152 -1.53 10.79 1.08
N PRO A 153 -1.41 10.55 -0.25
CA PRO A 153 -2.16 11.31 -1.25
C PRO A 153 -3.60 10.81 -1.49
N LEU A 154 -4.10 9.86 -0.69
CA LEU A 154 -5.32 9.09 -0.95
C LEU A 154 -6.56 9.95 -1.27
N LEU A 155 -6.76 11.10 -0.60
CA LEU A 155 -7.88 12.01 -0.88
C LEU A 155 -7.47 13.22 -1.73
N LYS A 156 -6.49 13.07 -2.62
CA LYS A 156 -6.17 14.08 -3.63
C LYS A 156 -7.25 14.16 -4.71
N ASP A 157 -7.70 13.01 -5.21
CA ASP A 157 -8.76 12.88 -6.22
C ASP A 157 -9.73 11.74 -5.85
N PRO A 158 -10.40 11.82 -4.69
CA PRO A 158 -11.29 10.77 -4.21
C PRO A 158 -12.63 10.87 -4.93
N ALA A 159 -13.33 9.74 -5.09
CA ALA A 159 -14.65 9.68 -5.71
C ALA A 159 -15.45 8.53 -5.11
N LEU A 160 -16.78 8.61 -5.17
CA LEU A 160 -17.62 7.48 -4.79
C LEU A 160 -17.50 6.34 -5.81
N THR A 161 -17.75 5.12 -5.36
CA THR A 161 -17.75 3.95 -6.24
C THR A 161 -19.03 3.94 -7.08
N ASN A 162 -18.91 3.73 -8.39
CA ASN A 162 -20.06 3.61 -9.28
C ASN A 162 -20.82 2.30 -9.04
N LEU A 163 -22.14 2.38 -9.06
CA LEU A 163 -23.10 1.27 -9.05
C LEU A 163 -23.89 1.31 -10.37
N PRO A 164 -24.58 0.22 -10.76
CA PRO A 164 -25.42 0.21 -11.97
C PRO A 164 -26.42 1.37 -12.05
N ASP A 165 -26.98 1.79 -10.91
CA ASP A 165 -28.00 2.83 -10.81
C ASP A 165 -27.49 4.18 -10.27
N GLY A 166 -26.17 4.39 -10.20
CA GLY A 166 -25.58 5.65 -9.71
C GLY A 166 -24.26 5.47 -8.97
N VAL A 167 -24.17 6.00 -7.75
CA VAL A 167 -22.98 5.90 -6.88
C VAL A 167 -23.33 5.31 -5.52
N ASP A 168 -22.38 4.61 -4.91
CA ASP A 168 -22.52 4.02 -3.58
C ASP A 168 -22.44 5.09 -2.49
N LEU A 169 -23.61 5.60 -2.07
CA LEU A 169 -23.71 6.55 -0.95
C LEU A 169 -23.49 5.90 0.42
N SER A 170 -23.42 4.56 0.52
CA SER A 170 -23.28 3.87 1.82
C SER A 170 -21.95 4.13 2.52
N ALA A 171 -20.96 4.69 1.81
CA ALA A 171 -19.71 5.17 2.38
C ALA A 171 -19.87 6.46 3.20
N LEU A 172 -20.99 7.16 3.09
CA LEU A 172 -21.27 8.41 3.81
C LEU A 172 -22.37 8.20 4.85
N GLY A 173 -22.33 9.01 5.91
CA GLY A 173 -23.38 9.12 6.90
C GLY A 173 -24.63 9.80 6.36
N TYR A 174 -25.68 9.89 7.18
CA TYR A 174 -26.95 10.50 6.79
C TYR A 174 -26.84 12.00 6.44
N ASP A 175 -25.86 12.70 7.00
CA ASP A 175 -25.59 14.10 6.70
C ASP A 175 -24.81 14.31 5.37
N CYS A 176 -24.39 13.22 4.73
CA CYS A 176 -23.54 13.19 3.54
C CYS A 176 -22.17 13.89 3.69
N ALA A 177 -21.84 14.41 4.87
CA ALA A 177 -20.60 15.14 5.15
C ALA A 177 -19.56 14.22 5.79
N HIS A 178 -19.98 13.41 6.76
CA HIS A 178 -19.11 12.47 7.45
C HIS A 178 -19.10 11.11 6.75
N PHE A 179 -18.00 10.38 6.89
CA PHE A 179 -17.97 8.97 6.51
C PHE A 179 -18.90 8.17 7.42
N SER A 180 -19.60 7.17 6.86
CA SER A 180 -20.25 6.15 7.67
C SER A 180 -19.21 5.26 8.34
N GLU A 181 -19.63 4.41 9.28
CA GLU A 181 -18.74 3.39 9.86
C GLU A 181 -18.08 2.52 8.79
N ARG A 182 -18.84 2.15 7.74
CA ARG A 182 -18.34 1.45 6.56
C ARG A 182 -17.32 2.29 5.80
N GLY A 183 -17.63 3.55 5.48
CA GLY A 183 -16.72 4.43 4.74
C GLY A 183 -15.40 4.67 5.48
N LEU A 184 -15.47 4.89 6.80
CA LEU A 184 -14.29 5.08 7.64
C LEU A 184 -13.44 3.81 7.72
N SER A 185 -14.09 2.65 7.83
CA SER A 185 -13.40 1.36 7.79
C SER A 185 -12.65 1.15 6.47
N LEU A 186 -13.29 1.44 5.33
CA LEU A 186 -12.66 1.37 4.01
C LEU A 186 -11.49 2.35 3.87
N LEU A 187 -11.62 3.56 4.43
CA LEU A 187 -10.53 4.54 4.45
C LEU A 187 -9.35 4.06 5.30
N HIS A 188 -9.60 3.47 6.47
CA HIS A 188 -8.56 2.88 7.32
C HIS A 188 -7.81 1.75 6.61
N LEU A 189 -8.51 0.89 5.88
CA LEU A 189 -7.89 -0.15 5.04
C LEU A 189 -6.98 0.46 3.97
N ALA A 190 -7.44 1.52 3.29
CA ALA A 190 -6.65 2.21 2.28
C ALA A 190 -5.41 2.90 2.87
N ILE A 191 -5.52 3.52 4.04
CA ILE A 191 -4.38 4.10 4.77
C ILE A 191 -3.37 3.02 5.10
N TRP A 192 -3.81 1.90 5.69
CA TRP A 192 -2.93 0.77 6.01
C TRP A 192 -2.18 0.26 4.78
N ASN A 193 -2.90 -0.03 3.70
CA ASN A 193 -2.28 -0.51 2.46
C ASN A 193 -1.30 0.53 1.88
N SER A 194 -1.60 1.83 1.98
CA SER A 194 -0.73 2.91 1.51
C SER A 194 0.58 2.99 2.31
N LEU A 195 0.54 2.68 3.62
CA LEU A 195 1.75 2.60 4.46
C LEU A 195 2.69 1.47 4.04
N PHE A 196 2.19 0.39 3.45
CA PHE A 196 3.02 -0.71 2.92
C PHE A 196 3.29 -0.62 1.41
N THR A 197 2.69 0.35 0.73
CA THR A 197 2.90 0.58 -0.69
C THR A 197 4.11 1.50 -0.90
N ARG A 198 4.95 1.20 -1.90
CA ARG A 198 6.09 2.04 -2.26
C ARG A 198 5.64 3.47 -2.57
N ASN A 199 6.42 4.47 -2.16
CA ASN A 199 6.05 5.88 -2.29
C ASN A 199 5.53 6.27 -3.69
N LYS A 200 6.21 5.86 -4.76
CA LYS A 200 5.83 6.16 -6.16
C LYS A 200 4.56 5.45 -6.65
N ALA A 201 4.11 4.41 -5.95
CA ALA A 201 2.97 3.58 -6.32
C ALA A 201 1.74 3.82 -5.42
N ARG A 202 1.80 4.79 -4.50
CA ARG A 202 0.66 5.09 -3.62
C ARG A 202 -0.49 5.69 -4.42
N GLU A 203 -1.69 5.19 -4.15
CA GLU A 203 -2.91 5.65 -4.80
C GLU A 203 -3.29 7.06 -4.33
N SER A 204 -3.68 7.91 -5.28
CA SER A 204 -4.17 9.27 -5.02
C SER A 204 -5.68 9.41 -5.21
N GLN A 205 -6.29 8.35 -5.76
CA GLN A 205 -7.70 8.22 -6.08
C GLN A 205 -8.36 7.21 -5.14
N PHE A 206 -8.66 7.61 -3.92
CA PHE A 206 -9.46 6.77 -3.04
C PHE A 206 -10.85 6.53 -3.64
N ARG A 207 -11.21 5.24 -3.74
CA ARG A 207 -12.55 4.77 -4.08
C ARG A 207 -13.01 3.89 -2.92
N PRO A 208 -14.15 4.16 -2.27
CA PRO A 208 -14.65 3.35 -1.15
C PRO A 208 -15.07 1.94 -1.61
N THR A 209 -14.10 1.07 -1.84
CA THR A 209 -14.30 -0.35 -2.14
C THR A 209 -13.49 -1.20 -1.17
N ALA A 210 -14.05 -2.37 -0.82
CA ALA A 210 -13.32 -3.33 -0.02
C ALA A 210 -12.07 -3.78 -0.79
N SER A 211 -10.92 -3.65 -0.14
CA SER A 211 -9.64 -4.14 -0.63
C SER A 211 -9.05 -5.13 0.36
N GLN A 212 -8.22 -6.05 -0.12
CA GLN A 212 -7.50 -6.97 0.74
C GLN A 212 -6.47 -6.19 1.57
N VAL A 213 -6.41 -6.46 2.87
CA VAL A 213 -5.41 -5.90 3.78
C VAL A 213 -4.04 -6.43 3.39
N PHE A 214 -3.06 -5.55 3.24
CA PHE A 214 -1.68 -5.94 2.99
C PHE A 214 -1.03 -6.47 4.26
N CYS A 215 -0.37 -7.63 4.13
CA CYS A 215 0.56 -8.12 5.14
C CYS A 215 1.94 -7.49 4.90
N PRO A 216 2.70 -7.15 5.95
CA PRO A 216 4.07 -6.69 5.79
C PRO A 216 4.92 -7.73 5.05
N ASP A 217 5.68 -7.29 4.05
CA ASP A 217 6.59 -8.14 3.29
C ASP A 217 7.69 -8.68 4.22
N PRO A 218 8.00 -9.98 4.22
CA PRO A 218 9.04 -10.53 5.09
C PRO A 218 10.42 -9.92 4.83
N SER A 219 10.72 -9.56 3.58
CA SER A 219 11.94 -8.88 3.19
C SER A 219 11.93 -7.39 3.55
N CYS A 220 10.76 -6.81 3.79
CA CYS A 220 10.58 -5.41 4.16
C CYS A 220 9.37 -5.22 5.10
N PRO A 221 9.50 -5.60 6.39
CA PRO A 221 8.40 -5.56 7.35
C PRO A 221 8.22 -4.17 7.98
N PHE A 222 8.49 -3.11 7.21
CA PHE A 222 8.47 -1.73 7.67
C PHE A 222 7.42 -0.92 6.93
N PHE A 223 6.89 0.12 7.58
CA PHE A 223 6.20 1.18 6.86
C PHE A 223 7.14 1.81 5.83
N ARG A 224 6.61 1.97 4.62
CA ARG A 224 7.34 2.53 3.49
C ARG A 224 7.40 4.05 3.66
N THR A 225 8.60 4.58 3.55
CA THR A 225 8.91 6.01 3.44
C THR A 225 9.69 6.21 2.15
N PRO A 226 9.88 7.46 1.66
CA PRO A 226 10.74 7.70 0.50
C PRO A 226 12.15 7.13 0.66
N SER A 227 12.70 7.07 1.87
CA SER A 227 14.07 6.60 2.12
C SER A 227 14.22 5.08 2.06
N ASN A 228 13.16 4.29 2.28
CA ASN A 228 13.20 2.83 2.21
C ASN A 228 12.30 2.25 1.09
N SER A 229 11.58 3.08 0.32
CA SER A 229 10.61 2.59 -0.67
C SER A 229 11.24 1.82 -1.83
N ASP A 230 12.41 2.28 -2.31
CA ASP A 230 13.09 1.69 -3.47
C ASP A 230 14.03 0.53 -3.07
N MET A 231 14.65 0.61 -1.88
CA MET A 231 15.49 -0.45 -1.32
C MET A 231 15.15 -0.65 0.16
N CYS A 232 14.58 -1.80 0.46
CA CYS A 232 14.26 -2.22 1.81
C CYS A 232 14.60 -3.70 1.92
N ILE A 233 15.63 -3.99 2.71
CA ILE A 233 16.04 -5.36 2.99
C ILE A 233 16.17 -5.45 4.49
N TRP A 234 15.30 -6.24 5.10
CA TRP A 234 15.42 -6.63 6.47
C TRP A 234 16.18 -7.94 6.55
N THR A 235 17.39 -7.88 7.11
CA THR A 235 18.27 -9.04 7.31
C THR A 235 18.11 -9.67 8.69
N GLY A 236 17.09 -9.26 9.44
CA GLY A 236 16.78 -9.86 10.74
C GLY A 236 16.29 -11.30 10.58
N THR A 237 16.50 -12.10 11.62
CA THR A 237 15.83 -13.39 11.76
C THR A 237 14.39 -13.12 12.16
N MET A 238 13.40 -13.40 11.30
CA MET A 238 12.02 -13.52 11.78
C MET A 238 12.05 -14.61 12.86
N PRO A 239 11.35 -14.44 14.00
CA PRO A 239 11.01 -15.60 14.81
C PRO A 239 10.37 -16.60 13.85
N ASP A 240 10.80 -17.86 13.90
CA ASP A 240 10.32 -18.91 13.02
C ASP A 240 8.80 -19.11 13.23
N ASP A 241 7.99 -18.28 12.58
CA ASP A 241 6.55 -18.50 12.50
C ASP A 241 6.34 -19.77 11.66
N GLU A 242 5.63 -20.73 12.24
CA GLU A 242 5.34 -22.08 11.77
C GLU A 242 4.63 -22.16 10.39
N PHE A 243 4.60 -21.09 9.60
CA PHE A 243 3.88 -21.04 8.32
C PHE A 243 4.78 -21.19 7.08
N TYR A 244 6.09 -20.92 7.18
CA TYR A 244 6.99 -20.95 6.01
C TYR A 244 7.39 -22.35 5.52
N TRP A 245 7.36 -23.36 6.39
CA TRP A 245 7.80 -24.71 6.00
C TRP A 245 6.81 -25.40 5.06
N VAL A 246 5.51 -25.07 5.14
CA VAL A 246 4.48 -25.66 4.28
C VAL A 246 4.67 -25.23 2.82
N ASP A 247 4.87 -23.93 2.59
CA ASP A 247 5.14 -23.40 1.24
C ASP A 247 6.45 -23.97 0.67
N TYR A 248 7.48 -24.11 1.50
CA TYR A 248 8.75 -24.70 1.09
C TYR A 248 8.62 -26.18 0.70
N LEU A 249 7.83 -26.96 1.45
CA LEU A 249 7.53 -28.35 1.11
C LEU A 249 6.70 -28.48 -0.18
N ILE A 250 5.77 -27.55 -0.43
CA ILE A 250 5.02 -27.50 -1.69
C ILE A 250 5.98 -27.24 -2.87
N PHE A 251 6.88 -26.28 -2.74
CA PHE A 251 7.89 -25.99 -3.77
C PHE A 251 8.80 -27.19 -4.06
N ILE A 252 9.32 -27.85 -3.01
CA ILE A 252 10.12 -29.07 -3.15
C ILE A 252 9.31 -30.17 -3.82
N GLY A 253 8.06 -30.37 -3.41
CA GLY A 253 7.16 -31.37 -3.98
C GLY A 253 6.95 -31.17 -5.48
N ILE A 254 6.65 -29.95 -5.90
CA ILE A 254 6.51 -29.59 -7.32
C ILE A 254 7.80 -29.85 -8.10
N TRP A 255 8.95 -29.47 -7.54
CA TRP A 255 10.25 -29.67 -8.18
C TRP A 255 10.60 -31.14 -8.37
N VAL A 256 10.35 -31.97 -7.36
CA VAL A 256 10.56 -33.43 -7.44
C VAL A 256 9.64 -34.05 -8.49
N LEU A 257 8.36 -33.63 -8.55
CA LEU A 257 7.40 -34.12 -9.52
C LEU A 257 7.82 -33.79 -10.97
N LEU A 258 8.31 -32.57 -11.19
CA LEU A 258 8.86 -32.15 -12.49
C LEU A 258 10.09 -32.98 -12.87
N MET A 259 11.02 -33.21 -11.94
CA MET A 259 12.20 -34.02 -12.20
C MET A 259 11.87 -35.47 -12.54
N VAL A 260 10.91 -36.08 -11.84
CA VAL A 260 10.43 -37.43 -12.14
C VAL A 260 9.80 -37.48 -13.53
N LEU A 261 8.96 -36.49 -13.89
CA LEU A 261 8.39 -36.36 -15.23
C LEU A 261 9.46 -36.26 -16.31
N PHE A 262 10.49 -35.45 -16.11
CA PHE A 262 11.61 -35.33 -17.05
C PHE A 262 12.37 -36.64 -17.23
N VAL A 263 12.62 -37.38 -16.15
CA VAL A 263 13.29 -38.69 -16.22
C VAL A 263 12.42 -39.70 -16.96
N ILE A 264 11.10 -39.73 -16.72
CA ILE A 264 10.17 -40.61 -17.44
C ILE A 264 10.15 -40.27 -18.92
N ILE A 265 10.05 -38.98 -19.28
CA ILE A 265 10.07 -38.53 -20.68
C ILE A 265 11.39 -38.93 -21.35
N PHE A 266 12.52 -38.69 -20.68
CA PHE A 266 13.83 -39.06 -21.20
C PHE A 266 13.97 -40.58 -21.39
N TYR A 267 13.50 -41.36 -20.43
CA TYR A 267 13.47 -42.82 -20.53
C TYR A 267 12.61 -43.28 -21.71
N CYS A 268 11.40 -42.73 -21.88
CA CYS A 268 10.53 -43.02 -23.02
C CYS A 268 11.19 -42.66 -24.36
N ILE A 269 11.90 -41.53 -24.45
CA ILE A 269 12.67 -41.14 -25.64
C ILE A 269 13.82 -42.13 -25.90
N CYS A 270 14.54 -42.55 -24.86
CA CYS A 270 15.63 -43.53 -24.99
C CYS A 270 15.12 -44.89 -25.44
N VAL A 271 14.01 -45.37 -24.88
CA VAL A 271 13.39 -46.66 -25.25
C VAL A 271 12.85 -46.60 -26.68
N THR A 272 12.14 -45.53 -27.06
CA THR A 272 11.63 -45.37 -28.44
C THR A 272 12.76 -45.27 -29.46
N ARG A 273 13.87 -44.59 -29.14
CA ARG A 273 15.09 -44.58 -29.96
C ARG A 273 15.74 -45.96 -30.09
N ARG A 274 15.80 -46.74 -29.00
CA ARG A 274 16.33 -48.12 -29.03
C ARG A 274 15.49 -49.00 -29.96
N VAL A 275 14.17 -48.96 -29.83
CA VAL A 275 13.24 -49.74 -30.67
C VAL A 275 13.31 -49.29 -32.14
N ALA A 276 13.48 -48.00 -32.41
CA ALA A 276 13.69 -47.51 -33.78
C ALA A 276 15.01 -48.03 -34.39
N SER A 277 16.09 -48.05 -33.60
CA SER A 277 17.39 -48.59 -34.05
C SER A 277 17.35 -50.08 -34.34
N GLU A 278 16.55 -50.85 -33.61
CA GLU A 278 16.42 -52.30 -33.78
C GLU A 278 15.60 -52.67 -35.02
N LYS A 279 14.68 -51.79 -35.46
CA LYS A 279 13.86 -51.97 -36.67
C LYS A 279 14.52 -51.50 -37.96
N THR A 280 15.62 -50.75 -37.90
CA THR A 280 16.40 -50.38 -39.09
C THR A 280 17.53 -51.39 -39.31
N PRO A 281 17.42 -52.32 -40.29
CA PRO A 281 18.54 -53.18 -40.62
C PRO A 281 19.69 -52.34 -41.18
N THR A 282 20.83 -52.34 -40.47
CA THR A 282 22.07 -51.78 -40.99
C THR A 282 22.50 -52.62 -42.19
N LYS A 283 22.54 -52.02 -43.40
CA LYS A 283 23.20 -52.65 -44.54
C LYS A 283 24.67 -52.86 -44.16
N ALA A 284 25.15 -54.10 -44.21
CA ALA A 284 26.56 -54.40 -43.96
C ALA A 284 27.45 -53.59 -44.91
N PHE A 285 28.49 -52.97 -44.34
CA PHE A 285 29.51 -52.26 -45.09
C PHE A 285 30.16 -53.23 -46.08
N GLY A 286 29.88 -53.05 -47.37
CA GLY A 286 30.50 -53.82 -48.45
C GLY A 286 29.57 -54.60 -49.37
N ALA A 287 28.25 -54.60 -49.14
CA ALA A 287 27.28 -55.17 -50.08
C ALA A 287 27.23 -54.47 -51.46
N SER A 288 27.94 -53.35 -51.62
CA SER A 288 27.99 -52.55 -52.86
C SER A 288 29.27 -52.73 -53.68
N PHE A 289 30.23 -53.57 -53.24
CA PHE A 289 31.54 -53.71 -53.91
C PHE A 289 31.59 -54.80 -55.00
N SER A 290 30.48 -55.45 -55.33
CA SER A 290 30.43 -56.53 -56.34
C SER A 290 30.39 -56.04 -57.80
N SER A 291 30.75 -54.78 -58.10
CA SER A 291 30.75 -54.26 -59.47
C SER A 291 32.08 -53.64 -59.93
N ILE A 292 33.21 -54.03 -59.32
CA ILE A 292 34.52 -53.64 -59.84
C ILE A 292 34.84 -54.55 -61.02
N LYS A 293 34.53 -54.07 -62.22
CA LYS A 293 34.90 -54.67 -63.51
C LYS A 293 36.35 -54.27 -63.79
N PHE A 294 37.27 -55.24 -63.74
CA PHE A 294 38.65 -55.05 -64.21
C PHE A 294 38.60 -54.75 -65.71
N ILE A 295 39.20 -53.63 -66.12
CA ILE A 295 39.42 -53.30 -67.53
C ILE A 295 40.77 -53.94 -67.87
N ASP A 296 40.69 -54.92 -68.77
CA ASP A 296 41.82 -55.60 -69.40
C ASP A 296 42.72 -54.62 -70.17
N GLU A 297 43.98 -55.04 -70.26
CA GLU A 297 45.03 -54.54 -71.14
C GLU A 297 44.56 -54.43 -72.61
N ASP A 298 45.00 -53.39 -73.32
CA ASP A 298 45.92 -53.57 -74.48
C ASP A 298 46.21 -52.26 -75.28
N VAL A 299 47.53 -52.05 -75.49
CA VAL A 299 48.25 -51.78 -76.76
C VAL A 299 47.94 -50.48 -77.55
N VAL A 300 48.91 -49.54 -77.67
CA VAL A 300 50.05 -49.46 -78.64
C VAL A 300 51.13 -48.55 -78.08
#